data_AF-A0A7W0KB44-F1
#
_entry.id   AF-A0A7W0KB44-F1
#
_cell.length_a   1.000
_cell.length_b   1.000
_cell.length_c   1.000
_cell.angle_alpha   90.00
_cell.angle_beta   90.00
_cell.angle_gamma   90.00
#
_symmetry.space_group_name_H-M   'P 1'
#
loop_
_entity.id
_entity.type
_entity.pdbx_description
1 polymer ?
#
loop_
_entity_poly.entity_id
_entity_poly.type
_entity_poly.pdbx_seq_one_letter_code
_entity_poly.pdbx_strand_id
1 'polypeptide(L)'
;GPQEGEPWLPGSLPGVIGVEFDLGLPRDACDVTIDAAGEIRVRASGYPRPIPGVPPERNLNGLSFAVANASGLLARVLGLVPPGTALATALPTPRTST
;
A
#
# COMPACT_ATOMS: atom_id res chain seq x y z
N GLY A 1 -18.08 -8.48 3.36
CA GLY A 1 -17.98 -7.14 3.99
C GLY A 1 -16.71 -7.08 4.79
N PRO A 2 -16.11 -5.90 5.03
CA PRO A 2 -14.97 -5.81 5.93
C PRO A 2 -15.40 -6.25 7.33
N GLN A 3 -14.62 -7.14 7.94
CA GLN A 3 -14.67 -7.41 9.37
C GLN A 3 -13.73 -6.38 9.97
N GLU A 4 -14.28 -5.38 10.65
CA GLU A 4 -13.49 -4.33 11.28
C GLU A 4 -12.47 -4.94 12.25
N GLY A 5 -11.21 -4.54 12.11
CA GLY A 5 -10.13 -4.91 13.02
C GLY A 5 -9.36 -6.20 12.69
N GLU A 6 -9.83 -7.03 11.75
CA GLU A 6 -9.08 -8.24 11.38
C GLU A 6 -8.07 -7.95 10.26
N PRO A 7 -6.79 -8.33 10.41
CA PRO A 7 -5.80 -8.23 9.34
C PRO A 7 -6.10 -9.22 8.21
N TRP A 8 -6.23 -8.73 6.98
CA TRP A 8 -6.61 -9.57 5.83
C TRP A 8 -5.39 -10.04 5.04
N LEU A 9 -5.41 -11.31 4.65
CA LEU A 9 -4.47 -11.84 3.68
C LEU A 9 -4.72 -11.23 2.28
N PRO A 10 -3.67 -11.01 1.47
CA PRO A 10 -2.25 -11.25 1.79
C PRO A 10 -1.56 -10.12 2.57
N GLY A 11 -2.24 -9.00 2.83
CA GLY A 11 -1.64 -7.79 3.42
C GLY A 11 -1.09 -7.96 4.86
N SER A 12 -1.47 -9.04 5.54
CA SER A 12 -0.99 -9.40 6.87
C SER A 12 0.16 -10.41 6.89
N LEU A 13 0.59 -10.92 5.74
CA LEU A 13 1.72 -11.86 5.67
C LEU A 13 3.05 -11.16 5.98
N PRO A 14 3.98 -11.81 6.69
CA PRO A 14 5.33 -11.26 6.92
C PRO A 14 6.05 -10.94 5.61
N GLY A 15 6.70 -9.77 5.54
CA GLY A 15 7.40 -9.30 4.34
C GLY A 15 6.50 -8.75 3.24
N VAL A 16 5.17 -8.73 3.43
CA VAL A 16 4.25 -7.99 2.56
C VAL A 16 4.03 -6.59 3.13
N ILE A 17 4.18 -5.57 2.27
CA ILE A 17 3.80 -4.21 2.64
C ILE A 17 2.27 -4.15 2.78
N GLY A 18 1.79 -4.04 4.01
CA GLY A 18 0.37 -3.87 4.28
C GLY A 18 -0.11 -2.48 3.85
N VAL A 19 -1.31 -2.41 3.29
CA VAL A 19 -1.93 -1.14 2.88
C VAL A 19 -3.21 -0.92 3.66
N GLU A 20 -3.37 0.31 4.15
CA GLU A 20 -4.59 0.85 4.70
C GLU A 20 -5.06 1.99 3.78
N PHE A 21 -6.37 2.24 3.72
CA PHE A 21 -6.87 3.40 2.98
C PHE A 21 -7.27 4.52 3.94
N ASP A 22 -6.93 5.75 3.56
CA ASP A 22 -7.37 6.97 4.20
C ASP A 22 -7.96 7.89 3.13
N LEU A 23 -9.24 8.24 3.26
CA LEU A 23 -9.93 9.10 2.30
C LEU A 23 -9.55 10.58 2.47
N GLY A 24 -8.94 10.96 3.61
CA GLY A 24 -8.38 12.28 3.85
C GLY A 24 -7.00 12.50 3.21
N LEU A 25 -6.32 11.43 2.79
CA LEU A 25 -5.02 11.55 2.12
C LEU A 25 -5.15 12.02 0.66
N PRO A 26 -4.34 13.02 0.24
CA PRO A 26 -4.19 13.38 -1.15
C PRO A 26 -3.74 12.19 -2.01
N ARG A 27 -4.19 12.13 -3.27
CA ARG A 27 -3.88 11.02 -4.19
C ARG A 27 -2.41 10.91 -4.59
N ASP A 28 -1.66 11.99 -4.44
CA ASP A 28 -0.23 12.10 -4.74
C ASP A 28 0.64 11.96 -3.47
N ALA A 29 0.04 11.61 -2.33
CA ALA A 29 0.71 11.38 -1.07
C ALA A 29 0.41 9.99 -0.51
N CYS A 30 1.32 9.49 0.31
CA CYS A 30 1.09 8.35 1.18
C CYS A 30 1.87 8.54 2.49
N ASP A 31 1.36 7.97 3.57
CA ASP A 31 2.09 7.86 4.81
C ASP A 31 2.72 6.47 4.91
N VAL A 32 3.98 6.43 5.33
CA VAL A 32 4.72 5.18 5.55
C VAL A 32 5.04 5.09 7.03
N THR A 33 4.65 3.99 7.65
CA THR A 33 4.99 3.68 9.05
C THR A 33 5.65 2.32 9.15
N ILE A 34 6.38 2.12 10.24
CA ILE A 34 6.95 0.83 10.62
C ILE A 34 6.28 0.45 11.94
N ASP A 35 5.65 -0.72 11.99
CA ASP A 35 4.99 -1.20 13.20
C ASP A 35 6.00 -1.76 14.23
N ALA A 36 5.50 -2.14 15.41
CA ALA A 36 6.35 -2.67 16.48
C ALA A 36 7.05 -4.00 16.11
N ALA A 37 6.57 -4.71 15.08
CA ALA A 37 7.18 -5.92 14.55
C ALA A 37 8.21 -5.62 13.45
N GLY A 38 8.41 -4.35 13.08
CA GLY A 38 9.34 -3.94 12.03
C GLY A 38 8.75 -4.03 10.61
N GLU A 39 7.45 -4.29 10.47
CA GLU A 39 6.81 -4.42 9.17
C GLU A 39 6.37 -3.04 8.64
N ILE A 40 6.52 -2.83 7.33
CA ILE A 40 6.14 -1.58 6.68
C ILE A 40 4.64 -1.56 6.44
N ARG A 41 3.98 -0.47 6.83
CA ARG A 41 2.59 -0.16 6.51
C ARG A 41 2.50 1.13 5.70
N VAL A 42 1.61 1.13 4.71
CA VAL A 42 1.37 2.31 3.86
C VAL A 42 -0.09 2.71 3.96
N ARG A 43 -0.36 3.96 4.31
CA ARG A 43 -1.69 4.58 4.12
C ARG A 43 -1.70 5.34 2.81
N ALA A 44 -2.73 5.11 2.01
CA ALA A 44 -2.89 5.78 0.73
C ALA A 44 -4.35 6.13 0.44
N SER A 45 -4.56 6.97 -0.57
CA SER A 45 -5.91 7.41 -0.94
C SER A 45 -6.75 6.25 -1.49
N GLY A 46 -7.92 6.04 -0.89
CA GLY A 46 -8.89 5.02 -1.30
C GLY A 46 -9.78 5.42 -2.48
N TYR A 47 -9.70 6.67 -2.98
CA TYR A 47 -10.43 7.08 -4.17
C TYR A 47 -9.74 6.58 -5.44
N PRO A 48 -10.43 6.31 -6.56
CA PRO A 48 -9.88 6.09 -7.90
C PRO A 48 -9.49 7.41 -8.58
N ARG A 49 -8.88 7.36 -9.77
CA ARG A 49 -8.51 8.58 -10.50
C ARG A 49 -9.76 9.46 -10.70
N PRO A 50 -9.65 10.79 -10.55
CA PRO A 50 -10.79 11.68 -10.74
C PRO A 50 -11.43 11.47 -12.11
N ILE A 51 -12.76 11.43 -12.14
CA ILE A 51 -13.56 11.37 -13.37
C ILE A 51 -14.14 12.77 -13.58
N PRO A 52 -13.91 13.42 -14.74
CA PRO A 52 -14.45 14.76 -14.99
C PRO A 52 -15.95 14.83 -14.76
N GLY A 53 -16.39 15.82 -13.98
CA GLY A 53 -17.81 16.04 -13.66
C GLY A 53 -18.40 15.11 -12.59
N VAL A 54 -17.61 14.22 -11.99
CA VAL A 54 -18.06 13.33 -10.91
C VAL A 54 -17.38 13.74 -9.60
N PRO A 55 -18.15 14.18 -8.57
CA PRO A 55 -17.60 14.41 -7.24
C PRO A 55 -16.93 13.15 -6.69
N PRO A 56 -15.75 13.23 -6.06
CA PRO A 56 -15.02 12.07 -5.52
C PRO A 56 -15.86 11.19 -4.58
N GLU A 57 -16.75 11.80 -3.80
CA GLU A 57 -17.60 11.14 -2.81
C GLU A 57 -18.65 10.24 -3.47
N ARG A 58 -18.98 10.51 -4.74
CA ARG A 58 -19.86 9.69 -5.55
C ARG A 58 -19.12 8.61 -6.33
N ASN A 59 -17.81 8.57 -6.23
CA ASN A 59 -16.99 7.56 -6.87
C ASN A 59 -16.90 6.31 -5.99
N LEU A 60 -16.64 5.16 -6.61
CA LEU A 60 -16.27 3.97 -5.85
C LEU A 60 -15.03 4.29 -5.01
N ASN A 61 -14.90 3.73 -3.82
CA ASN A 61 -13.71 3.88 -3.00
C ASN A 61 -13.44 2.57 -2.26
N GLY A 62 -12.20 2.41 -1.80
CA GLY A 62 -11.85 1.30 -0.92
C GLY A 62 -10.41 0.82 -1.08
N LEU A 63 -10.13 -0.27 -0.37
CA LEU A 63 -8.78 -0.81 -0.19
C LEU A 63 -8.07 -1.13 -1.51
N SER A 64 -8.77 -1.65 -2.52
CA SER A 64 -8.17 -1.95 -3.82
C SER A 64 -7.60 -0.71 -4.52
N PHE A 65 -8.27 0.44 -4.39
CA PHE A 65 -7.76 1.69 -4.96
C PHE A 65 -6.58 2.23 -4.17
N ALA A 66 -6.58 2.08 -2.84
CA ALA A 66 -5.43 2.44 -2.02
C ALA A 66 -4.21 1.58 -2.34
N VAL A 67 -4.37 0.26 -2.51
CA VAL A 67 -3.28 -0.65 -2.94
C VAL A 67 -2.72 -0.21 -4.28
N ALA A 68 -3.58 0.07 -5.25
CA ALA A 68 -3.14 0.55 -6.57
C ALA A 68 -2.42 1.92 -6.47
N ASN A 69 -2.91 2.83 -5.62
CA ASN A 69 -2.32 4.15 -5.43
C ASN A 69 -0.95 4.07 -4.74
N ALA A 70 -0.84 3.34 -3.63
CA ALA A 70 0.40 3.05 -2.93
C ALA A 70 1.44 2.41 -3.86
N SER A 71 1.04 1.40 -4.64
CA SER A 71 1.94 0.74 -5.59
C SER A 71 2.52 1.70 -6.61
N GLY A 72 1.71 2.61 -7.16
CA GLY A 72 2.18 3.63 -8.11
C GLY A 72 3.15 4.64 -7.48
N LEU A 73 2.88 5.08 -6.24
CA LEU A 73 3.76 5.99 -5.51
C LEU A 73 5.10 5.33 -5.18
N LEU A 74 5.08 4.09 -4.66
CA LEU A 74 6.28 3.32 -4.38
C LEU A 74 7.10 3.05 -5.65
N ALA A 75 6.44 2.69 -6.76
CA ALA A 75 7.11 2.49 -8.03
C ALA A 75 7.82 3.76 -8.53
N ARG A 76 7.22 4.94 -8.32
CA ARG A 76 7.86 6.22 -8.66
C ARG A 76 9.14 6.44 -7.85
N VAL A 77 9.11 6.15 -6.55
CA VAL A 77 10.29 6.30 -5.67
C VAL A 77 11.36 5.26 -6.04
N LEU A 78 10.98 4.00 -6.24
CA LEU A 78 11.89 2.94 -6.64
C LEU A 78 12.55 3.22 -8.00
N GLY A 79 11.82 3.85 -8.93
CA GLY A 79 12.37 4.27 -10.22
C GLY A 79 13.45 5.37 -10.13
N LEU A 80 13.58 6.04 -8.98
CA LEU A 80 14.68 6.98 -8.70
C LEU A 80 15.93 6.27 -8.18
N VAL A 81 15.82 5.00 -7.79
CA VAL A 81 16.93 4.18 -7.28
C VAL A 81 17.48 3.33 -8.42
N PRO A 82 18.81 3.22 -8.60
CA PRO A 82 19.39 2.33 -9.59
C PRO A 82 18.91 0.88 -9.42
N PRO A 83 18.62 0.16 -10.52
CA PRO A 83 18.24 -1.25 -10.45
C PRO A 83 19.35 -2.06 -9.77
N GLY A 84 19.01 -2.78 -8.70
CA GLY A 84 19.94 -3.64 -7.94
C GLY A 84 20.14 -3.24 -6.48
N THR A 85 19.90 -1.98 -6.10
CA THR A 85 20.04 -1.53 -4.70
C THR A 85 18.79 -1.83 -3.86
N ALA A 86 17.62 -1.89 -4.47
CA ALA A 86 16.34 -2.05 -3.76
C ALA A 86 15.88 -3.51 -3.55
N LEU A 87 16.34 -4.46 -4.37
CA LEU A 87 15.84 -5.85 -4.37
C LEU A 87 16.50 -6.74 -3.30
N ALA A 88 17.77 -6.48 -2.97
CA ALA A 88 18.52 -7.30 -2.02
C ALA A 88 18.01 -7.17 -0.57
N THR A 89 17.35 -6.07 -0.24
CA THR A 89 16.77 -5.81 1.09
C THR A 89 15.30 -6.24 1.20
N ALA A 90 14.64 -6.53 0.07
CA ALA A 90 13.18 -6.71 0.00
C ALA A 90 12.72 -8.16 -0.25
N LEU A 91 13.60 -9.09 -0.66
CA LEU A 91 13.23 -10.51 -0.69
C LEU A 91 13.47 -11.12 0.69
N PRO A 92 12.42 -11.56 1.42
CA PRO A 92 12.63 -12.45 2.54
C PRO A 92 13.31 -13.72 2.02
N THR A 93 14.43 -14.09 2.63
CA THR A 93 15.04 -15.40 2.42
C THR A 93 13.96 -16.48 2.64
N PRO A 94 13.82 -17.45 1.72
CA PRO A 94 12.87 -18.55 1.93
C PRO A 94 13.22 -19.24 3.24
N ARG A 95 12.28 -19.26 4.20
CA ARG A 95 12.44 -20.07 5.40
C ARG A 95 12.36 -21.53 4.96
N THR A 96 13.47 -22.24 5.03
CA THR A 96 13.48 -23.70 4.94
C THR A 96 12.70 -24.22 6.15
N SER A 97 11.52 -24.81 5.93
CA SER A 97 10.83 -25.57 6.98
C SER A 97 11.71 -26.71 7.44
N THR A 98 11.91 -26.83 8.75
CA THR A 98 12.45 -28.02 9.41
C THR A 98 11.29 -28.90 9.85
#